data_AF-A0A9W7KRJ3-F1
#
_entry.id   AF-A0A9W7KRJ3-F1
#
_cell.length_a   1.000
_cell.length_b   1.000
_cell.length_c   1.000
_cell.angle_alpha   90.00
_cell.angle_beta   90.00
_cell.angle_gamma   90.00
#
_symmetry.space_group_name_H-M   'P 1'
#
loop_
_entity.id
_entity.type
_entity.pdbx_description
1 polymer ?
#
loop_
_entity_poly.entity_id
_entity_poly.type
_entity_poly.pdbx_seq_one_letter_code
_entity_poly.pdbx_strand_id
1 'polypeptide(L)' 'MHPPLKRHHPDCQDVIKALQMCHATKPYMKFVGGCNDEKAAIDHCFREEKARMRKTNMNRARRNDEEFEKEWESIKKEL' A
#
# COMPACT_ATOMS: atom_id res chain seq x y z
N MET A 1 15.73 -5.07 -8.15
CA MET A 1 14.42 -5.70 -8.41
C MET A 1 13.44 -5.39 -7.29
N HIS A 2 12.18 -5.04 -7.61
CA HIS A 2 11.09 -4.78 -6.64
C HIS A 2 10.22 -6.04 -6.44
N PRO A 3 9.46 -6.16 -5.33
CA PRO A 3 8.52 -7.27 -5.14
C PRO A 3 7.43 -7.29 -6.22
N PRO A 4 6.82 -8.47 -6.51
CA PRO A 4 5.77 -8.59 -7.51
C PRO A 4 4.58 -7.65 -7.23
N LEU A 5 4.22 -6.84 -8.24
CA LEU A 5 3.10 -5.87 -8.22
C LEU A 5 1.74 -6.54 -8.37
N LYS A 6 1.53 -7.69 -7.69
CA LYS A 6 0.27 -8.45 -7.81
C LYS A 6 -0.91 -7.76 -7.12
N ARG A 7 -0.66 -6.79 -6.24
CA ARG A 7 -1.69 -6.01 -5.55
C ARG A 7 -1.98 -4.73 -6.31
N HIS A 8 -3.23 -4.28 -6.25
CA HIS A 8 -3.64 -3.00 -6.80
C HIS A 8 -3.01 -1.87 -5.97
N HIS A 9 -2.23 -1.00 -6.63
CA HIS A 9 -1.54 0.15 -6.03
C HIS A 9 -2.08 1.44 -6.65
N PRO A 10 -3.30 1.88 -6.30
CA PRO A 10 -3.99 2.98 -6.99
C PRO A 10 -3.18 4.28 -7.00
N ASP A 11 -2.44 4.57 -5.92
CA ASP A 11 -1.68 5.82 -5.80
C ASP A 11 -0.33 5.78 -6.54
N CYS A 12 0.22 4.58 -6.78
CA CYS A 12 1.60 4.42 -7.24
C CYS A 12 1.69 3.97 -8.71
N GLN A 13 0.59 4.06 -9.48
CA GLN A 13 0.57 3.60 -10.87
C GLN A 13 1.59 4.32 -11.75
N ASP A 14 1.81 5.62 -11.53
CA ASP A 14 2.69 6.41 -12.38
C ASP A 14 4.16 6.07 -12.15
N VAL A 15 4.59 5.89 -10.90
CA VAL A 15 5.96 5.43 -10.58
C VAL A 15 6.19 3.98 -11.02
N ILE A 16 5.17 3.13 -10.95
CA ILE A 16 5.20 1.76 -11.49
C ILE A 16 5.45 1.79 -13.00
N LYS A 17 4.69 2.61 -13.75
CA LYS A 17 4.86 2.77 -15.20
C LYS A 17 6.27 3.27 -15.54
N ALA A 18 6.82 4.22 -14.78
CA ALA A 18 8.18 4.71 -14.99
C ALA A 18 9.22 3.58 -14.88
N LEU A 19 9.15 2.74 -13.85
CA LEU A 19 10.09 1.61 -13.73
C LEU A 19 9.86 0.56 -14.83
N GLN A 20 8.61 0.28 -15.20
CA GLN A 20 8.30 -0.62 -16.31
C GLN A 20 8.89 -0.11 -17.64
N MET A 21 8.80 1.20 -17.90
CA MET A 21 9.41 1.84 -19.05
C MET A 21 10.94 1.74 -19.00
N CYS A 22 11.57 1.94 -17.84
CA CYS A 22 13.02 1.77 -17.70
C CYS A 22 13.45 0.33 -18.00
N HIS A 23 12.73 -0.67 -17.48
CA HIS A 23 12.99 -2.07 -17.77
C HIS A 23 12.75 -2.45 -19.23
N ALA A 24 11.74 -1.87 -19.89
CA ALA A 24 11.42 -2.12 -21.29
C ALA A 24 12.47 -1.51 -22.24
N THR A 25 12.93 -0.30 -21.93
CA THR A 25 13.95 0.41 -22.73
C THR A 25 15.35 -0.15 -22.52
N LYS A 26 15.67 -0.64 -21.31
CA LYS A 26 17.00 -1.14 -20.97
C LYS A 26 16.94 -2.52 -20.29
N PRO A 27 16.61 -3.60 -21.03
CA PRO A 27 16.37 -4.92 -20.44
C PRO A 27 17.54 -5.51 -19.65
N TYR A 28 18.79 -5.17 -20.03
CA TYR A 28 20.00 -5.63 -19.34
C TYR A 28 20.39 -4.71 -18.17
N MET A 29 20.09 -3.41 -18.25
CA MET A 29 20.50 -2.42 -17.24
C MET A 29 19.76 -2.61 -15.90
N LYS A 30 18.58 -3.25 -15.92
CA LYS A 30 17.83 -3.59 -14.70
C LYS A 30 18.61 -4.49 -13.73
N PHE A 31 19.57 -5.28 -14.23
CA PHE A 31 20.38 -6.18 -13.41
C PHE A 31 21.64 -5.51 -12.85
N VAL A 32 22.15 -4.48 -13.52
CA VAL A 32 23.34 -3.72 -13.11
C VAL A 32 23.01 -2.40 -12.40
N GLY A 33 21.73 -2.15 -12.11
CA GLY A 33 21.29 -0.99 -11.32
C GLY A 33 20.98 0.28 -12.11
N GLY A 34 20.85 0.22 -13.43
CA GLY A 34 20.56 1.39 -14.27
C GLY A 34 19.12 1.93 -14.19
N CYS A 35 18.29 1.40 -13.29
CA CYS A 35 16.92 1.85 -12.99
C CYS A 35 16.71 2.04 -11.47
N ASN A 36 17.78 2.38 -10.73
CA ASN A 36 17.72 2.46 -9.27
C ASN A 36 16.91 3.65 -8.76
N ASP A 37 16.88 4.76 -9.50
CA ASP A 37 16.13 5.95 -9.11
C ASP A 37 14.62 5.71 -9.22
N GLU A 38 14.16 5.09 -10.31
CA GLU A 38 12.77 4.69 -10.48
C GLU A 38 12.37 3.63 -9.45
N LYS A 39 13.30 2.72 -9.10
CA LYS A 39 13.08 1.75 -8.02
C LYS A 39 12.93 2.47 -6.67
N ALA A 40 13.77 3.46 -6.37
CA ALA A 40 13.71 4.21 -5.13
C ALA A 40 12.38 5.00 -5.02
N ALA A 41 11.91 5.56 -6.13
CA ALA A 41 10.62 6.25 -6.19
C ALA A 41 9.44 5.30 -5.88
N ILE A 42 9.46 4.08 -6.42
CA ILE A 42 8.45 3.06 -6.08
C ILE A 42 8.51 2.67 -4.61
N ASP A 43 9.72 2.40 -4.09
CA ASP A 43 9.90 2.02 -2.69
C ASP A 43 9.38 3.10 -1.74
N HIS A 44 9.56 4.38 -2.09
CA HIS A 44 9.01 5.51 -1.36
C HIS A 44 7.47 5.51 -1.40
N CYS A 45 6.90 5.47 -2.60
CA CYS A 45 5.44 5.49 -2.78
C CYS A 45 4.75 4.36 -2.01
N PHE A 46 5.33 3.16 -2.03
CA PHE A 46 4.77 2.00 -1.31
C PHE A 46 4.84 2.14 0.21
N ARG A 47 5.85 2.82 0.74
CA ARG A 47 5.89 3.11 2.18
C ARG A 47 4.78 4.08 2.57
N GLU A 48 4.55 5.12 1.78
CA GLU A 48 3.51 6.10 2.01
C GLU A 48 2.11 5.48 1.89
N GLU A 49 1.86 4.73 0.82
CA GLU A 49 0.59 4.02 0.61
C GLU A 49 0.32 3.06 1.78
N LYS A 50 1.33 2.30 2.21
CA LYS A 50 1.22 1.39 3.36
C LYS A 50 0.92 2.15 4.65
N ALA A 51 1.55 3.29 4.89
CA ALA A 51 1.30 4.11 6.07
C ALA A 51 -0.13 4.65 6.08
N ARG A 52 -0.62 5.15 4.94
CA ARG A 52 -2.00 5.62 4.77
C ARG A 52 -3.00 4.50 5.03
N MET A 53 -2.80 3.34 4.41
CA MET A 53 -3.69 2.18 4.57
C MET A 53 -3.70 1.67 6.01
N ARG A 54 -2.55 1.65 6.69
CA ARG A 54 -2.48 1.32 8.13
C ARG A 54 -3.31 2.27 8.97
N LYS A 55 -3.23 3.58 8.72
CA LYS A 55 -4.03 4.59 9.43
C LYS A 55 -5.53 4.37 9.19
N THR A 56 -5.95 4.17 7.93
CA THR A 56 -7.35 3.91 7.60
C THR A 56 -7.88 2.64 8.26
N ASN A 57 -7.11 1.55 8.23
CA ASN A 57 -7.50 0.29 8.85
C ASN A 57 -7.57 0.40 10.38
N MET A 58 -6.65 1.14 11.00
CA MET A 58 -6.67 1.39 12.44
C MET A 58 -7.92 2.19 12.86
N ASN A 59 -8.27 3.23 12.09
CA ASN A 59 -9.47 4.01 12.35
C ASN A 59 -10.74 3.19 12.17
N ARG A 60 -10.77 2.33 11.14
CA ARG A 60 -11.90 1.42 10.90
C ARG A 60 -12.04 0.40 12.04
N ALA A 61 -10.94 -0.20 12.48
CA ALA A 61 -10.95 -1.13 13.62
C ALA A 61 -11.52 -0.46 14.87
N ARG A 62 -11.03 0.74 15.22
CA ARG A 62 -11.56 1.51 16.36
C ARG A 62 -13.06 1.79 16.27
N ARG A 63 -13.55 2.19 15.09
CA ARG A 63 -15.00 2.42 14.89
C ARG A 63 -15.81 1.15 15.07
N ASN A 64 -15.33 0.05 14.49
CA ASN A 64 -15.99 -1.25 14.65
C ASN A 64 -16.00 -1.69 16.12
N ASP A 65 -14.89 -1.49 16.85
CA ASP A 65 -14.79 -1.84 18.27
C ASP A 65 -15.77 -0.98 19.12
N GLU A 66 -15.85 0.32 18.83
CA GLU A 66 -16.80 1.24 19.49
C GLU A 66 -18.27 0.92 19.18
N GLU A 67 -18.59 0.57 17.93
CA GLU A 67 -19.94 0.14 17.53
C GLU A 67 -20.32 -1.17 18.21
N PHE A 68 -19.41 -2.15 18.18
CA PHE A 68 -19.58 -3.44 18.84
C PHE A 68 -19.84 -3.26 20.34
N GLU A 69 -19.01 -2.50 21.06
CA GLU A 69 -19.20 -2.30 22.51
C GLU A 69 -20.58 -1.69 22.82
N LYS A 70 -21.02 -0.68 22.05
CA LYS A 70 -22.35 -0.09 22.21
C LYS A 70 -23.47 -1.11 21.99
N GLU A 71 -23.36 -1.93 20.96
CA GLU A 71 -24.32 -3.01 20.69
C GLU A 71 -24.34 -4.03 21.84
N TRP A 72 -23.18 -4.44 22.37
CA TRP A 72 -23.10 -5.35 23.51
C TRP A 72 -23.68 -4.77 24.79
N GLU A 73 -23.41 -3.51 25.08
CA GLU A 73 -24.00 -2.82 26.23
C GLU A 73 -25.53 -2.77 26.13
N SER A 74 -26.07 -2.51 24.92
CA SER A 74 -27.52 -2.55 24.68
C SER A 74 -28.09 -3.93 24.97
N ILE A 75 -27.47 -4.98 24.43
CA ILE A 75 -27.92 -6.38 24.63
C ILE A 75 -27.87 -6.76 26.12
N LYS A 76 -26.79 -6.40 26.83
CA LYS A 76 -26.66 -6.67 28.27
C LYS A 76 -27.72 -5.96 29.10
N LYS A 77 -28.20 -4.79 28.67
CA LYS A 77 -29.23 -4.02 29.38
C LYS A 77 -30.64 -4.59 29.16
N GLU A 78 -30.86 -5.28 28.04
CA GLU A 78 -32.12 -5.97 27.72
C GLU A 78 -32.25 -7.35 28.37
N LEU A 79 -31.16 -7.88 28.95
CA LEU A 79 -31.09 -9.16 29.66
C LEU A 79 -31.30 -8.99 31.17
#